data_AF-A0A8B9BC42-F1
#
_entry.id   AF-A0A8B9BC42-F1
#
_cell.length_a   1.000
_cell.length_b   1.000
_cell.length_c   1.000
_cell.angle_alpha   90.00
_cell.angle_beta   90.00
_cell.angle_gamma   90.00
#
_symmetry.space_group_name_H-M   'P 1'
#
loop_
_entity.id
_entity.type
_entity.pdbx_description
1 polymer ?
#
loop_
_entity_poly.entity_id
_entity_poly.type
_entity_poly.pdbx_seq_one_letter_code
_entity_poly.pdbx_strand_id
1 'polypeptide(L)'
;MAAAAGAERLQDGSCHFQRSRLLWMIAIAFGMIVLGWVTLSPSTIPYSYLGLFGSFLHHIADHYHTWVCYAFYVSWLIHLVEALYGVKLCQSKGITDPAVQFHWFVQTLLFGYASFGLLVSYKPTAKKHF
;
A
#
# COMPACT_ATOMS: atom_id res chain seq x y z
N MET A 1 27.93 10.94 31.94
CA MET A 1 26.48 10.82 31.67
C MET A 1 26.10 11.21 30.23
N ALA A 2 26.71 12.22 29.59
CA ALA A 2 26.34 12.62 28.21
C ALA A 2 26.88 11.71 27.07
N ALA A 3 27.92 10.90 27.32
CA ALA A 3 28.53 10.03 26.30
C ALA A 3 27.72 8.74 26.02
N ALA A 4 26.90 8.28 26.97
CA ALA A 4 26.09 7.07 26.83
C ALA A 4 24.91 7.28 25.85
N ALA A 5 24.26 8.44 25.91
CA ALA A 5 23.14 8.80 25.02
C ALA A 5 23.54 9.03 23.55
N GLY A 6 24.85 9.23 23.28
CA GLY A 6 25.39 9.32 21.92
C GLY A 6 25.73 7.94 21.31
N ALA A 7 26.08 6.97 22.16
CA ALA A 7 26.42 5.61 21.73
C ALA A 7 25.17 4.76 21.41
N GLU A 8 24.07 4.94 22.15
CA GLU A 8 22.80 4.25 21.86
C GLU A 8 22.20 4.67 20.51
N ARG A 9 22.40 5.93 20.10
CA ARG A 9 21.94 6.43 18.80
C ARG A 9 22.72 5.88 17.59
N LEU A 10 23.89 5.29 17.82
CA LEU A 10 24.73 4.71 16.78
C LEU A 10 24.54 3.18 16.64
N GLN A 11 23.81 2.55 17.56
CA GLN A 11 23.54 1.11 17.57
C GLN A 11 22.26 0.70 16.84
N ASP A 12 21.39 1.66 16.46
CA ASP A 12 20.16 1.35 15.75
C ASP A 12 20.41 1.25 14.23
N GLY A 13 21.15 0.22 13.84
CA GLY A 13 21.23 -0.27 12.46
C GLY A 13 20.01 -1.14 12.12
N SER A 14 18.83 -0.83 12.66
CA SER A 14 17.63 -1.58 12.34
C SER A 14 17.14 -1.19 10.95
N CYS A 15 16.77 -2.20 10.17
CA CYS A 15 16.10 -2.02 8.91
C CYS A 15 14.72 -1.40 9.19
N HIS A 16 14.63 -0.08 9.25
CA HIS A 16 13.38 0.60 9.63
C HIS A 16 12.33 0.51 8.52
N PHE A 17 11.07 0.37 8.92
CA PHE A 17 9.92 0.51 8.03
C PHE A 17 9.80 1.96 7.52
N GLN A 18 9.50 2.15 6.23
CA GLN A 18 9.28 3.46 5.64
C GLN A 18 7.86 3.57 5.08
N ARG A 19 7.15 4.64 5.51
CA ARG A 19 5.80 4.91 5.04
C ARG A 19 5.81 5.38 3.58
N SER A 20 4.85 4.92 2.77
CA SER A 20 4.62 5.45 1.42
C SER A 20 4.18 6.92 1.45
N ARG A 21 4.24 7.57 0.29
CA ARG A 21 3.88 8.99 0.16
C ARG A 21 2.37 9.13 0.36
N LEU A 22 1.98 10.05 1.24
CA LEU A 22 0.59 10.22 1.66
C LEU A 22 -0.37 10.47 0.50
N LEU A 23 0.05 11.24 -0.50
CA LEU A 23 -0.75 11.51 -1.70
C LEU A 23 -1.10 10.23 -2.47
N TRP A 24 -0.14 9.31 -2.64
CA TRP A 24 -0.38 8.03 -3.30
C TRP A 24 -1.27 7.11 -2.45
N MET A 25 -1.06 7.10 -1.13
CA MET A 25 -1.90 6.32 -0.22
C MET A 25 -3.37 6.75 -0.29
N ILE A 26 -3.62 8.07 -0.27
CA ILE A 26 -4.98 8.62 -0.37
C ILE A 26 -5.60 8.29 -1.73
N ALA A 27 -4.86 8.49 -2.83
CA ALA A 27 -5.36 8.23 -4.17
C ALA A 27 -5.75 6.76 -4.37
N ILE A 28 -4.89 5.82 -3.94
CA ILE A 28 -5.16 4.39 -4.07
C ILE A 28 -6.28 3.95 -3.14
N ALA A 29 -6.31 4.42 -1.88
CA ALA A 29 -7.40 4.11 -0.97
C ALA A 29 -8.75 4.59 -1.53
N PHE A 30 -8.81 5.84 -2.01
CA PHE A 30 -10.01 6.38 -2.65
C PHE A 30 -10.43 5.55 -3.86
N GLY A 31 -9.49 5.23 -4.76
CA GLY A 31 -9.77 4.40 -5.94
C GLY A 31 -10.31 3.01 -5.58
N MET A 32 -9.66 2.32 -4.63
CA MET A 32 -10.09 0.99 -4.17
C MET A 32 -11.46 1.02 -3.48
N ILE A 33 -11.74 2.07 -2.69
CA ILE A 33 -13.06 2.26 -2.06
C ILE A 33 -14.13 2.50 -3.11
N VAL A 34 -13.90 3.37 -4.09
CA VAL A 34 -14.87 3.66 -5.16
C VAL A 34 -15.12 2.42 -6.02
N LEU A 35 -14.06 1.72 -6.46
CA LEU A 35 -14.18 0.46 -7.20
C LEU A 35 -14.96 -0.59 -6.40
N GLY A 36 -14.66 -0.73 -5.11
CA GLY A 36 -15.35 -1.65 -4.21
C GLY A 36 -16.81 -1.27 -4.01
N TRP A 37 -17.13 0.01 -3.85
CA TRP A 37 -18.50 0.47 -3.66
C TRP A 37 -19.35 0.19 -4.92
N VAL A 38 -18.82 0.50 -6.11
CA VAL A 38 -19.48 0.20 -7.39
C VAL A 38 -19.62 -1.30 -7.61
N THR A 39 -18.62 -2.11 -7.22
CA THR A 39 -18.64 -3.57 -7.43
C THR A 39 -19.58 -4.29 -6.46
N LEU A 40 -19.50 -3.96 -5.17
CA LEU A 40 -20.13 -4.74 -4.10
C LEU A 40 -21.52 -4.22 -3.71
N SER A 41 -21.77 -2.92 -3.91
CA SER A 41 -23.03 -2.28 -3.49
C SER A 41 -23.37 -1.05 -4.35
N PRO A 42 -23.49 -1.20 -5.69
CA PRO A 42 -23.75 -0.07 -6.57
C PRO A 42 -25.07 0.67 -6.26
N SER A 43 -26.07 -0.03 -5.71
CA SER A 43 -27.38 0.55 -5.40
C SER A 43 -27.38 1.47 -4.18
N THR A 44 -26.36 1.42 -3.32
CA THR A 44 -26.26 2.27 -2.13
C THR A 44 -25.50 3.57 -2.40
N ILE A 45 -24.95 3.75 -3.60
CA ILE A 45 -24.24 4.96 -3.99
C ILE A 45 -25.25 6.11 -4.17
N PRO A 46 -25.09 7.25 -3.47
CA PRO A 46 -25.99 8.38 -3.57
C PRO A 46 -25.69 9.22 -4.83
N TYR A 47 -25.90 8.65 -6.02
CA TYR A 47 -25.51 9.25 -7.30
C TYR A 47 -25.98 10.72 -7.46
N SER A 48 -27.24 11.01 -7.10
CA SER A 48 -27.80 12.36 -7.24
C SER A 48 -27.13 13.43 -6.37
N TYR A 49 -26.52 13.05 -5.25
CA TYR A 49 -25.85 13.98 -4.33
C TYR A 49 -24.39 14.25 -4.71
N LEU A 50 -23.80 13.43 -5.58
CA LEU A 50 -22.39 13.52 -5.99
C LEU A 50 -22.19 14.40 -7.24
N GLY A 51 -23.26 15.00 -7.77
CA GLY A 51 -23.21 15.86 -8.95
C GLY A 51 -22.62 15.14 -10.16
N LEU A 52 -21.67 15.80 -10.86
CA LEU A 52 -21.03 15.24 -12.06
C LEU A 52 -20.34 13.89 -11.81
N PHE A 53 -19.71 13.74 -10.63
CA PHE A 53 -19.05 12.50 -10.26
C PHE A 53 -20.07 11.37 -10.06
N GLY A 54 -21.25 11.69 -9.53
CA GLY A 54 -22.37 10.77 -9.43
C GLY A 54 -22.85 10.26 -10.78
N SER A 55 -23.08 11.16 -11.74
CA SER A 55 -23.48 10.78 -13.10
C SER A 55 -22.44 9.88 -13.77
N PHE A 56 -21.15 10.14 -13.56
CA PHE A 56 -20.07 9.30 -14.04
C PHE A 56 -20.09 7.89 -13.42
N LEU A 57 -20.18 7.80 -12.09
CA LEU A 57 -20.26 6.50 -11.41
C LEU A 57 -21.51 5.73 -11.82
N HIS A 58 -22.64 6.41 -12.01
CA HIS A 58 -23.89 5.78 -12.44
C HIS A 58 -23.75 5.19 -13.84
N HIS A 59 -23.16 5.95 -14.78
CA HIS A 59 -22.89 5.45 -16.13
C HIS A 59 -21.96 4.23 -16.13
N ILE A 60 -20.91 4.25 -15.31
CA ILE A 60 -20.02 3.10 -15.16
C ILE A 60 -20.74 1.91 -14.54
N ALA A 61 -21.54 2.13 -13.50
CA ALA A 61 -22.30 1.08 -12.81
C ALA A 61 -23.35 0.44 -13.73
N ASP A 62 -23.97 1.19 -14.63
CA ASP A 62 -25.02 0.66 -15.51
C ASP A 62 -24.45 -0.01 -16.77
N HIS A 63 -23.40 0.55 -17.37
CA HIS A 63 -22.90 0.10 -18.67
C HIS A 63 -21.63 -0.75 -18.60
N TYR A 64 -20.82 -0.58 -17.56
CA TYR A 64 -19.49 -1.19 -17.45
C TYR A 64 -19.29 -1.99 -16.17
N HIS A 65 -20.36 -2.33 -15.45
CA HIS A 65 -20.29 -3.01 -14.16
C HIS A 65 -19.35 -4.21 -14.15
N THR A 66 -19.47 -5.11 -15.14
CA THR A 66 -18.63 -6.30 -15.25
C THR A 66 -17.14 -5.97 -15.34
N TRP A 67 -16.79 -4.91 -16.09
CA TRP A 67 -15.40 -4.46 -16.21
C TRP A 67 -14.88 -3.86 -14.89
N VAL A 68 -15.74 -3.15 -14.16
CA VAL A 68 -15.39 -2.63 -12.82
C VAL A 68 -15.16 -3.77 -11.84
N CYS A 69 -16.01 -4.80 -11.86
CA CYS A 69 -15.83 -5.99 -11.04
C CYS A 69 -14.48 -6.65 -11.34
N TYR A 70 -14.13 -6.83 -12.62
CA TYR A 70 -12.81 -7.35 -13.00
C TYR A 70 -11.70 -6.44 -12.51
N ALA A 71 -11.80 -5.13 -12.70
CA ALA A 71 -10.80 -4.18 -12.22
C ALA A 71 -10.60 -4.27 -10.70
N PHE A 72 -11.68 -4.39 -9.93
CA PHE A 72 -11.63 -4.52 -8.47
C PHE A 72 -10.91 -5.80 -8.03
N TYR A 73 -11.32 -6.96 -8.52
CA TYR A 73 -10.72 -8.24 -8.13
C TYR A 73 -9.28 -8.40 -8.63
N VAL A 74 -9.00 -7.95 -9.87
CA VAL A 74 -7.64 -7.98 -10.42
C VAL A 74 -6.73 -7.03 -9.66
N SER A 75 -7.20 -5.83 -9.26
CA SER A 75 -6.40 -4.90 -8.45
C SER A 75 -6.04 -5.50 -7.09
N TRP A 76 -6.99 -6.15 -6.40
CA TRP A 76 -6.70 -6.87 -5.17
C TRP A 76 -5.71 -8.03 -5.36
N LEU A 77 -5.85 -8.77 -6.46
CA LEU A 77 -4.91 -9.84 -6.80
C LEU A 77 -3.50 -9.29 -7.02
N ILE A 78 -3.36 -8.18 -7.75
CA ILE A 78 -2.06 -7.52 -7.96
C ILE A 78 -1.47 -7.07 -6.62
N HIS A 79 -2.24 -6.38 -5.78
CA HIS A 79 -1.77 -5.95 -4.45
C HIS A 79 -1.31 -7.12 -3.58
N LEU A 80 -2.04 -8.23 -3.61
CA LEU A 80 -1.68 -9.45 -2.88
C LEU A 80 -0.35 -10.03 -3.38
N VAL A 81 -0.20 -10.15 -4.70
CA VAL A 81 1.04 -10.62 -5.32
C VAL A 81 2.21 -9.70 -4.97
N GLU A 82 2.05 -8.37 -5.11
CA GLU A 82 3.06 -7.38 -4.73
C GLU A 82 3.44 -7.48 -3.25
N ALA A 83 2.47 -7.68 -2.36
CA ALA A 83 2.72 -7.81 -0.93
C ALA A 83 3.53 -9.07 -0.60
N LEU A 84 3.21 -10.22 -1.21
CA LEU A 84 3.95 -11.47 -1.05
C LEU A 84 5.38 -11.36 -1.60
N TYR A 85 5.55 -10.78 -2.80
CA TYR A 85 6.87 -10.49 -3.35
C TYR A 85 7.64 -9.49 -2.50
N GLY A 86 6.96 -8.51 -1.90
CA GLY A 86 7.54 -7.54 -0.98
C GLY A 86 8.23 -8.21 0.21
N VAL A 87 7.61 -9.22 0.82
CA VAL A 87 8.24 -9.97 1.92
C VAL A 87 9.54 -10.67 1.48
N LYS A 88 9.54 -11.30 0.30
CA LYS A 88 10.75 -11.91 -0.28
C LYS A 88 11.83 -10.85 -0.56
N LEU A 89 11.44 -9.68 -1.06
CA LEU A 89 12.34 -8.56 -1.34
C LEU A 89 12.93 -7.95 -0.06
N CYS A 90 12.17 -7.89 1.03
CA CYS A 90 12.68 -7.53 2.35
C CYS A 90 13.82 -8.48 2.76
N GLN A 91 13.61 -9.78 2.64
CA GLN A 91 14.62 -10.80 2.98
C GLN A 91 15.88 -10.64 2.13
N SER A 92 15.76 -10.45 0.81
CA SER A 92 16.91 -10.24 -0.07
C SER A 92 17.67 -8.94 0.22
N LYS A 93 17.01 -7.96 0.82
CA LYS A 93 17.61 -6.69 1.26
C LYS A 93 18.17 -6.76 2.69
N GLY A 94 18.11 -7.92 3.37
CA GLY A 94 18.60 -8.07 4.74
C GLY A 94 17.65 -7.54 5.82
N ILE A 95 16.42 -7.19 5.46
CA ILE A 95 15.35 -6.83 6.39
C ILE A 95 14.77 -8.14 6.94
N THR A 96 15.34 -8.65 8.04
CA THR A 96 14.97 -9.97 8.61
C THR A 96 13.98 -9.91 9.77
N ASP A 97 13.71 -8.72 10.32
CA ASP A 97 12.73 -8.53 11.39
C ASP A 97 11.31 -8.85 10.88
N PRO A 98 10.62 -9.86 11.44
CA PRO A 98 9.28 -10.24 11.02
C PRO A 98 8.24 -9.13 11.20
N ALA A 99 8.38 -8.29 12.24
CA ALA A 99 7.47 -7.19 12.46
C ALA A 99 7.62 -6.15 11.35
N VAL A 100 8.84 -5.80 10.97
CA VAL A 100 9.10 -4.86 9.87
C VAL A 100 8.61 -5.43 8.53
N GLN A 101 8.87 -6.71 8.25
CA GLN A 101 8.36 -7.38 7.05
C GLN A 101 6.83 -7.34 7.00
N PHE A 102 6.16 -7.56 8.14
CA PHE A 102 4.71 -7.50 8.22
C PHE A 102 4.17 -6.08 7.94
N HIS A 103 4.83 -5.02 8.43
CA HIS A 103 4.45 -3.65 8.07
C HIS A 103 4.59 -3.37 6.58
N TRP A 104 5.68 -3.85 5.94
CA TRP A 104 5.84 -3.75 4.49
C TRP A 104 4.78 -4.54 3.72
N PHE A 105 4.43 -5.74 4.20
CA PHE A 105 3.35 -6.54 3.64
C PHE A 105 2.01 -5.81 3.71
N VAL A 106 1.60 -5.34 4.89
CA VAL A 106 0.31 -4.65 5.08
C VAL A 106 0.25 -3.37 4.25
N GLN A 107 1.29 -2.55 4.26
CA GLN A 107 1.33 -1.34 3.45
C GLN A 107 1.24 -1.65 1.95
N THR A 108 1.89 -2.72 1.48
CA THR A 108 1.85 -3.11 0.07
C THR A 108 0.52 -3.76 -0.32
N LEU A 109 -0.10 -4.52 0.56
CA LEU A 109 -1.44 -5.06 0.32
C LEU A 109 -2.49 -3.94 0.18
N LEU A 110 -2.34 -2.86 0.95
CA LEU A 110 -3.29 -1.73 0.92
C LEU A 110 -3.00 -0.75 -0.22
N PHE A 111 -1.72 -0.46 -0.50
CA PHE A 111 -1.32 0.63 -1.40
C PHE A 111 -0.52 0.17 -2.63
N GLY A 112 -0.43 -1.14 -2.86
CA GLY A 112 0.16 -1.76 -4.04
C GLY A 112 1.53 -1.21 -4.42
N TYR A 113 1.68 -0.92 -5.71
CA TYR A 113 2.91 -0.42 -6.32
C TYR A 113 3.50 0.82 -5.62
N ALA A 114 2.69 1.68 -4.97
CA ALA A 114 3.21 2.86 -4.29
C ALA A 114 4.03 2.49 -3.04
N SER A 115 3.70 1.37 -2.39
CA SER A 115 4.50 0.80 -1.31
C SER A 115 5.59 -0.12 -1.86
N PHE A 116 5.26 -0.97 -2.83
CA PHE A 116 6.21 -1.90 -3.40
C PHE A 116 7.39 -1.18 -4.09
N GLY A 117 7.13 -0.15 -4.89
CA GLY A 117 8.16 0.67 -5.53
C GLY A 117 9.03 1.43 -4.53
N LEU A 118 8.45 1.83 -3.39
CA LEU A 118 9.23 2.37 -2.28
C LEU A 118 10.18 1.30 -1.72
N LEU A 119 9.69 0.08 -1.48
CA LEU A 119 10.52 -1.02 -1.01
C LEU A 119 11.63 -1.41 -2.00
N VAL A 120 11.34 -1.38 -3.30
CA VAL A 120 12.34 -1.62 -4.37
C VAL A 120 13.48 -0.62 -4.29
N SER A 121 13.16 0.67 -4.16
CA SER A 121 14.16 1.75 -4.06
C SER A 121 14.80 1.87 -2.67
N TYR A 122 14.20 1.28 -1.64
CA TYR A 122 14.70 1.30 -0.28
C TYR A 122 16.07 0.60 -0.17
N LYS A 123 17.03 1.28 0.46
CA LYS A 123 18.37 0.78 0.76
C LYS A 123 18.50 0.69 2.29
N PRO A 124 18.40 -0.51 2.89
CA PRO A 124 18.59 -0.65 4.32
C PRO A 124 20.00 -0.24 4.72
N THR A 125 20.11 0.51 5.82
CA THR A 125 21.39 0.90 6.39
C THR A 125 22.14 -0.36 6.80
N ALA A 126 23.39 -0.53 6.35
CA ALA A 126 24.21 -1.68 6.73
C ALA A 126 24.39 -1.68 8.25
N LYS A 127 24.13 -2.83 8.90
CA LYS A 127 24.58 -3.06 10.28
C LYS A 127 26.10 -2.93 10.27
N LYS A 128 26.64 -1.92 10.97
CA LYS A 128 28.08 -1.90 11.30
C LYS A 128 28.32 -3.05 12.28
N HIS A 129 29.02 -4.09 11.82
CA HIS A 129 29.63 -5.06 12.71
C HIS A 129 30.85 -4.38 13.34
N PHE A 130 30.78 -4.07 14.64
CA PHE A 130 31.94 -3.69 15.45
C PHE A 130 32.38 -4.91 16.26
#